data_AF-A0A5J4IVW4-F1
#
_entry.id   AF-A0A5J4IVW4-F1
#
_cell.length_a   1.000
_cell.length_b   1.000
_cell.length_c   1.000
_cell.angle_alpha   90.00
_cell.angle_beta   90.00
_cell.angle_gamma   90.00
#
_symmetry.space_group_name_H-M   'P 1'
#
loop_
_entity.id
_entity.type
_entity.pdbx_description
1 polymer ?
#
loop_
_entity_poly.entity_id
_entity_poly.type
_entity_poly.pdbx_seq_one_letter_code
_entity_poly.pdbx_strand_id
1 'polypeptide(L)'
;MKTFINNSNAINFKSIFLSLIFITNFYPNLLGQEIFNCGTIDEPITNPENYSFAIDQETIDSFEPVVLNLFYWQVNDTNGESLAPLTENLVLESVANLNIIYNQYNIFFKYTGFAEINSPPPANVNCYQDSNQTHGFGWMQLNELANCFNNFIYDPSIFGDYGGYDGDYNNENAINIYVPYAFERGGIGSKGQNRLVINYNNLLNAGLAHEIGHNLGLAHTHLGHNNPLFPDVCEHVTRIEFLPDGALNPDFNARIRADQIVDTAAVPDFSKEYCYRFQEDNLVECQNDSYNPYAYIDENTCLYMVGGEDCQGTEYEIFPKDAQNIMSYTRPVCRAQFTNGQVVRMLETLEDPQYQSLINARTDFEVLYEPYKGGYYLSGPDDDVPPLFQPGFDYEFIECDGNYPQPSDYYDTSFSFNSTSIISSNTFDESNYDDIIHPNHSAISIQQVNNTLEYYNIRKCYDNNNKGPASGRVVRFNDGVFNNNVSIQEKDSLEINNEHLKSNLAPGLYAIDKNYLDGSVEQEILFKENE
;
A
#
# COMPACT_ATOMS: atom_id res chain seq x y z
N MET A 1 -15.73 -62.42 -39.16
CA MET A 1 -14.46 -62.91 -38.59
C MET A 1 -13.34 -62.06 -39.17
N LYS A 2 -12.43 -61.56 -38.31
CA LYS A 2 -11.38 -60.53 -38.53
C LYS A 2 -11.77 -59.09 -38.23
N THR A 3 -11.71 -58.83 -36.93
CA THR A 3 -11.16 -57.66 -36.23
C THR A 3 -10.07 -56.90 -37.01
N PHE A 4 -10.15 -55.57 -36.97
CA PHE A 4 -8.99 -54.68 -36.95
C PHE A 4 -9.21 -53.64 -35.84
N ILE A 5 -8.29 -53.64 -34.88
CA ILE A 5 -8.08 -52.63 -33.83
C ILE A 5 -6.76 -51.95 -34.15
N ASN A 6 -6.71 -50.62 -33.96
CA ASN A 6 -5.57 -49.70 -33.73
C ASN A 6 -5.91 -48.36 -34.41
N ASN A 7 -5.79 -47.17 -33.82
CA ASN A 7 -4.79 -46.62 -32.89
C ASN A 7 -5.42 -45.41 -32.15
N SER A 8 -5.47 -45.40 -30.82
CA SER A 8 -4.50 -44.78 -29.89
C SER A 8 -4.61 -43.25 -29.76
N ASN A 9 -5.45 -42.81 -28.82
CA ASN A 9 -5.37 -41.49 -28.19
C ASN A 9 -4.13 -41.49 -27.28
N ALA A 10 -3.03 -40.91 -27.75
CA ALA A 10 -1.90 -40.57 -26.90
C ALA A 10 -2.24 -39.26 -26.16
N ILE A 11 -2.87 -39.39 -24.99
CA ILE A 11 -3.01 -38.27 -24.06
C ILE A 11 -1.61 -37.96 -23.53
N ASN A 12 -1.14 -36.75 -23.80
CA ASN A 12 0.19 -36.27 -23.50
C ASN A 12 0.39 -36.10 -21.98
N PHE A 13 0.80 -37.18 -21.32
CA PHE A 13 1.03 -37.26 -19.87
C PHE A 13 2.11 -36.28 -19.35
N LYS A 14 2.88 -35.63 -20.23
CA LYS A 14 3.90 -34.64 -19.84
C LYS A 14 3.35 -33.23 -19.57
N SER A 15 2.18 -32.86 -20.10
CA SER A 15 1.57 -31.55 -19.80
C SER A 15 0.86 -31.52 -18.46
N ILE A 16 0.26 -32.62 -18.02
CA ILE A 16 -0.50 -32.67 -16.76
C ILE A 16 0.44 -32.69 -15.53
N PHE A 17 1.65 -33.26 -15.68
CA PHE A 17 2.63 -33.29 -14.59
C PHE A 17 3.37 -31.96 -14.38
N LEU A 18 3.44 -31.08 -15.40
CA LEU A 18 3.98 -29.73 -15.21
C LEU A 18 2.94 -28.78 -14.58
N SER A 19 1.65 -28.92 -14.93
CA SER A 19 0.58 -28.12 -14.33
C SER A 19 0.35 -28.41 -12.85
N LEU A 20 0.62 -29.64 -12.39
CA LEU A 20 0.49 -30.02 -10.98
C LEU A 20 1.69 -29.61 -10.10
N ILE A 21 2.85 -29.29 -10.68
CA ILE A 21 4.04 -28.82 -9.94
C ILE A 21 4.04 -27.28 -9.81
N PHE A 22 3.34 -26.57 -10.71
CA PHE A 22 3.17 -25.12 -10.61
C PHE A 22 2.03 -24.69 -9.66
N ILE A 23 1.04 -25.55 -9.38
CA ILE A 23 -0.03 -25.25 -8.41
C ILE A 23 0.42 -25.47 -6.96
N THR A 24 1.50 -26.24 -6.71
CA THR A 24 1.97 -26.52 -5.34
C THR A 24 3.10 -25.61 -4.85
N ASN A 25 3.60 -24.67 -5.68
CA ASN A 25 4.65 -23.72 -5.28
C ASN A 25 4.16 -22.27 -5.12
N PHE A 26 2.85 -22.01 -5.30
CA PHE A 26 2.20 -20.72 -5.02
C PHE A 26 1.36 -20.72 -3.74
N TYR A 27 1.41 -21.78 -2.93
CA TYR A 27 0.75 -21.82 -1.62
C TYR A 27 1.72 -22.15 -0.48
N PRO A 28 2.49 -21.16 -0.01
CA PRO A 28 2.85 -21.09 1.39
C PRO A 28 2.24 -19.84 2.04
N ASN A 29 0.96 -19.51 1.76
CA ASN A 29 0.26 -18.41 2.47
C ASN A 29 -1.12 -18.81 3.03
N LEU A 30 -1.50 -20.09 2.97
CA LEU A 30 -2.83 -20.56 3.42
C LEU A 30 -2.82 -21.37 4.71
N LEU A 31 -1.69 -21.41 5.43
CA LEU A 31 -1.59 -22.05 6.74
C LEU A 31 -0.80 -21.17 7.71
N GLY A 32 -1.41 -20.03 8.01
CA GLY A 32 -1.11 -19.19 9.15
C GLY A 32 -2.35 -18.37 9.45
N GLN A 33 -3.36 -18.96 10.10
CA GLN A 33 -4.40 -18.19 10.77
C GLN A 33 -3.73 -17.47 11.96
N GLU A 34 -2.88 -16.49 11.66
CA GLU A 34 -2.36 -15.60 12.68
C GLU A 34 -3.51 -14.69 13.09
N ILE A 35 -3.87 -14.78 14.36
CA ILE A 35 -4.82 -13.88 14.97
C ILE A 35 -4.24 -12.48 14.82
N PHE A 36 -4.95 -11.62 14.09
CA PHE A 36 -4.58 -10.23 14.05
C PHE A 36 -4.89 -9.62 15.42
N ASN A 37 -3.84 -9.24 16.14
CA ASN A 37 -3.93 -8.57 17.43
C ASN A 37 -3.18 -7.24 17.33
N CYS A 38 -3.89 -6.14 17.10
CA CYS A 38 -3.30 -4.80 17.10
C CYS A 38 -2.84 -4.42 18.52
N GLY A 39 -1.76 -3.63 18.59
CA GLY A 39 -1.20 -3.12 19.84
C GLY A 39 -1.66 -1.71 20.19
N THR A 40 -2.46 -1.06 19.34
CA THR A 40 -3.09 0.22 19.65
C THR A 40 -3.96 0.06 20.90
N ILE A 41 -3.76 0.95 21.88
CA ILE A 41 -4.41 0.84 23.18
C ILE A 41 -5.89 1.22 23.04
N ASP A 42 -6.76 0.35 23.54
CA ASP A 42 -8.20 0.57 23.69
C ASP A 42 -8.48 1.53 24.86
N GLU A 43 -8.17 2.82 24.70
CA GLU A 43 -8.57 3.86 25.66
C GLU A 43 -9.82 4.62 25.20
N PRO A 44 -10.68 5.07 26.13
CA PRO A 44 -11.80 5.94 25.80
C PRO A 44 -11.30 7.18 25.07
N ILE A 45 -11.73 7.35 23.82
CA ILE A 45 -11.29 8.47 22.99
C ILE A 45 -11.81 9.78 23.63
N THR A 46 -10.89 10.68 23.96
CA THR A 46 -11.25 12.09 24.20
C THR A 46 -11.35 12.78 22.85
N ASN A 47 -12.59 13.07 22.43
CA ASN A 47 -12.83 13.81 21.20
C ASN A 47 -12.50 15.29 21.39
N PRO A 48 -11.71 15.92 20.50
CA PRO A 48 -11.82 17.36 20.29
C PRO A 48 -13.30 17.74 20.04
N GLU A 49 -13.68 18.95 20.46
CA GLU A 49 -15.07 19.43 20.52
C GLU A 49 -15.80 19.50 19.16
N ASN A 50 -15.16 19.13 18.04
CA ASN A 50 -15.54 19.54 16.69
C ASN A 50 -15.97 18.42 15.72
N TYR A 51 -16.03 17.14 16.13
CA TYR A 51 -16.49 16.09 15.20
C TYR A 51 -18.00 16.16 14.95
N SER A 52 -18.42 16.05 13.68
CA SER A 52 -19.83 16.20 13.28
C SER A 52 -20.69 14.99 13.64
N PHE A 53 -20.08 13.80 13.71
CA PHE A 53 -20.76 12.51 13.79
C PHE A 53 -21.70 12.23 12.60
N ALA A 54 -21.48 12.91 11.47
CA ALA A 54 -22.23 12.67 10.25
C ALA A 54 -21.93 11.28 9.68
N ILE A 55 -22.90 10.72 8.95
CA ILE A 55 -22.85 9.37 8.37
C ILE A 55 -23.33 9.34 6.92
N ASP A 56 -23.63 10.51 6.34
CA ASP A 56 -24.17 10.64 4.99
C ASP A 56 -23.08 10.90 3.96
N GLN A 57 -23.35 10.46 2.73
CA GLN A 57 -22.44 10.64 1.60
C GLN A 57 -22.26 12.11 1.22
N GLU A 58 -23.28 12.96 1.39
CA GLU A 58 -23.20 14.40 1.08
C GLU A 58 -22.12 15.09 1.93
N THR A 59 -21.96 14.69 3.19
CA THR A 59 -20.89 15.17 4.06
C THR A 59 -19.53 14.68 3.57
N ILE A 60 -19.39 13.41 3.17
CA ILE A 60 -18.13 12.88 2.60
C ILE A 60 -17.75 13.64 1.32
N ASP A 61 -18.71 13.84 0.41
CA ASP A 61 -18.53 14.53 -0.86
C ASP A 61 -18.22 16.02 -0.70
N SER A 62 -18.46 16.59 0.49
CA SER A 62 -18.13 17.98 0.81
C SER A 62 -16.66 18.21 1.14
N PHE A 63 -15.90 17.14 1.43
CA PHE A 63 -14.47 17.23 1.67
C PHE A 63 -13.69 17.23 0.36
N GLU A 64 -12.63 18.04 0.32
CA GLU A 64 -11.66 17.95 -0.76
C GLU A 64 -10.93 16.60 -0.70
N PRO A 65 -10.70 15.95 -1.86
CA PRO A 65 -9.92 14.73 -1.90
C PRO A 65 -8.50 14.93 -1.38
N VAL A 66 -7.92 13.87 -0.80
CA VAL A 66 -6.61 13.95 -0.14
C VAL A 66 -5.64 12.95 -0.74
N VAL A 67 -4.42 13.38 -1.02
CA VAL A 67 -3.29 12.50 -1.34
C VAL A 67 -2.32 12.48 -0.16
N LEU A 68 -1.96 11.29 0.33
CA LEU A 68 -1.03 11.08 1.42
C LEU A 68 0.23 10.37 0.90
N ASN A 69 1.40 10.93 1.18
CA ASN A 69 2.66 10.28 0.90
C ASN A 69 2.92 9.15 1.90
N LEU A 70 3.46 8.03 1.43
CA LEU A 70 3.89 6.90 2.23
C LEU A 70 5.40 6.69 2.09
N PHE A 71 6.08 6.50 3.22
CA PHE A 71 7.49 6.14 3.26
C PHE A 71 7.70 4.95 4.20
N TYR A 72 8.42 3.94 3.75
CA TYR A 72 8.61 2.69 4.49
C TYR A 72 10.01 2.63 5.11
N TRP A 73 10.08 2.14 6.35
CA TRP A 73 11.32 1.92 7.08
C TRP A 73 11.43 0.46 7.48
N GLN A 74 12.36 -0.28 6.87
CA GLN A 74 12.73 -1.60 7.38
C GLN A 74 13.60 -1.42 8.62
N VAL A 75 13.18 -1.99 9.75
CA VAL A 75 13.95 -1.94 10.99
C VAL A 75 14.67 -3.28 11.19
N ASN A 76 15.92 -3.34 10.75
CA ASN A 76 16.80 -4.49 10.90
C ASN A 76 17.18 -4.74 12.36
N ASP A 77 17.68 -5.93 12.66
CA ASP A 77 18.29 -6.24 13.96
C ASP A 77 19.54 -5.39 14.24
N THR A 78 20.17 -5.58 15.39
CA THR A 78 21.37 -4.83 15.78
C THR A 78 22.61 -5.13 14.94
N ASN A 79 22.59 -6.21 14.15
CA ASN A 79 23.66 -6.59 13.23
C ASN A 79 23.40 -6.09 11.80
N GLY A 80 22.25 -5.45 11.55
CA GLY A 80 21.82 -5.01 10.23
C GLY A 80 21.16 -6.11 9.40
N GLU A 81 20.68 -7.17 10.03
CA GLU A 81 20.02 -8.29 9.36
C GLU A 81 18.50 -8.24 9.57
N SER A 82 17.73 -8.66 8.57
CA SER A 82 16.29 -8.91 8.68
C SER A 82 15.96 -10.30 8.15
N LEU A 83 15.08 -11.01 8.85
CA LEU A 83 14.58 -12.31 8.41
C LEU A 83 13.64 -12.20 7.20
N ALA A 84 13.02 -11.03 7.03
CA ALA A 84 12.07 -10.73 5.98
C ALA A 84 12.34 -9.31 5.45
N PRO A 85 13.33 -9.14 4.56
CA PRO A 85 13.65 -7.84 4.00
C PRO A 85 12.52 -7.34 3.09
N LEU A 86 12.21 -6.06 3.20
CA LEU A 86 11.36 -5.33 2.28
C LEU A 86 11.98 -5.32 0.89
N THR A 87 11.11 -5.40 -0.10
CA THR A 87 11.47 -5.22 -1.51
C THR A 87 10.57 -4.15 -2.09
N GLU A 88 11.02 -3.51 -3.18
CA GLU A 88 10.23 -2.52 -3.91
C GLU A 88 8.85 -3.08 -4.30
N ASN A 89 8.79 -4.31 -4.80
CA ASN A 89 7.51 -4.95 -5.15
C ASN A 89 6.59 -5.15 -3.94
N LEU A 90 7.14 -5.57 -2.80
CA LEU A 90 6.32 -5.78 -1.59
C LEU A 90 5.71 -4.46 -1.09
N VAL A 91 6.50 -3.39 -1.05
CA VAL A 91 5.99 -2.09 -0.61
C VAL A 91 4.98 -1.53 -1.61
N LEU A 92 5.25 -1.63 -2.92
CA LEU A 92 4.30 -1.21 -3.96
C LEU A 92 2.97 -2.00 -3.89
N GLU A 93 3.02 -3.31 -3.66
CA GLU A 93 1.82 -4.13 -3.46
C GLU A 93 1.00 -3.67 -2.26
N SER A 94 1.67 -3.35 -1.14
CA SER A 94 0.98 -2.81 0.04
C SER A 94 0.33 -1.44 -0.24
N VAL A 95 0.97 -0.57 -1.03
CA VAL A 95 0.39 0.71 -1.45
C VAL A 95 -0.80 0.50 -2.41
N ALA A 96 -0.72 -0.47 -3.31
CA ALA A 96 -1.84 -0.83 -4.18
C ALA A 96 -3.06 -1.25 -3.36
N ASN A 97 -2.87 -2.14 -2.38
CA ASN A 97 -3.94 -2.61 -1.50
C ASN A 97 -4.59 -1.47 -0.70
N LEU A 98 -3.80 -0.49 -0.27
CA LEU A 98 -4.34 0.71 0.37
C LEU A 98 -5.20 1.54 -0.60
N ASN A 99 -4.70 1.81 -1.80
CA ASN A 99 -5.45 2.56 -2.81
C ASN A 99 -6.75 1.84 -3.23
N ILE A 100 -6.74 0.50 -3.34
CA ILE A 100 -7.95 -0.30 -3.61
C ILE A 100 -9.02 -0.09 -2.53
N ILE A 101 -8.61 0.01 -1.26
CA ILE A 101 -9.51 0.20 -0.13
C ILE A 101 -9.99 1.66 -0.04
N TYR A 102 -9.09 2.62 -0.15
CA TYR A 102 -9.33 4.00 0.24
C TYR A 102 -9.73 4.95 -0.89
N ASN A 103 -9.42 4.64 -2.16
CA ASN A 103 -9.73 5.54 -3.28
C ASN A 103 -11.24 5.83 -3.41
N GLN A 104 -12.09 4.87 -3.04
CA GLN A 104 -13.56 5.05 -3.02
C GLN A 104 -14.04 6.09 -2.00
N TYR A 105 -13.17 6.50 -1.08
CA TYR A 105 -13.41 7.51 -0.05
C TYR A 105 -12.66 8.81 -0.32
N ASN A 106 -12.18 9.02 -1.56
CA ASN A 106 -11.38 10.18 -1.97
C ASN A 106 -10.08 10.37 -1.18
N ILE A 107 -9.52 9.28 -0.63
CA ILE A 107 -8.22 9.24 0.05
C ILE A 107 -7.28 8.39 -0.81
N PHE A 108 -6.19 8.99 -1.26
CA PHE A 108 -5.21 8.39 -2.16
C PHE A 108 -3.84 8.30 -1.48
N PHE A 109 -3.04 7.30 -1.86
CA PHE A 109 -1.70 7.10 -1.33
C PHE A 109 -0.64 7.12 -2.42
N LYS A 110 0.37 7.97 -2.24
CA LYS A 110 1.56 8.07 -3.10
C LYS A 110 2.74 7.36 -2.43
N TYR A 111 3.32 6.38 -3.11
CA TYR A 111 4.60 5.80 -2.70
C TYR A 111 5.73 6.81 -2.94
N THR A 112 6.53 7.07 -1.90
CA THR A 112 7.67 8.01 -1.97
C THR A 112 9.04 7.37 -1.74
N GLY A 113 9.08 6.10 -1.34
CA GLY A 113 10.32 5.37 -1.12
C GLY A 113 10.27 4.40 0.05
N PHE A 114 11.35 3.65 0.19
CA PHE A 114 11.67 2.93 1.42
C PHE A 114 13.17 3.01 1.71
N ALA A 115 13.52 2.84 2.98
CA ALA A 115 14.90 2.76 3.43
C ALA A 115 15.03 1.78 4.60
N GLU A 116 16.28 1.49 4.97
CA GLU A 116 16.61 0.58 6.07
C GLU A 116 17.24 1.34 7.23
N ILE A 117 16.90 0.93 8.44
CA ILE A 117 17.50 1.38 9.69
C ILE A 117 17.82 0.18 10.58
N ASN A 118 18.87 0.29 11.38
CA ASN A 118 19.25 -0.79 12.30
C ASN A 118 18.74 -0.47 13.70
N SER A 119 18.25 -1.50 14.38
CA SER A 119 17.87 -1.42 15.79
C SER A 119 19.05 -0.95 16.66
N PRO A 120 18.81 -0.13 17.70
CA PRO A 120 19.87 0.28 18.61
C PRO A 120 20.44 -0.91 19.41
N PRO A 121 21.73 -0.89 19.80
CA PRO A 121 22.31 -1.94 20.62
C PRO A 121 21.59 -2.09 21.98
N PRO A 122 21.52 -3.30 22.56
CA PRO A 122 20.72 -3.57 23.77
C PRO A 122 21.11 -2.74 25.00
N ALA A 123 22.36 -2.28 25.08
CA ALA A 123 22.88 -1.51 26.21
C ALA A 123 22.22 -0.11 26.37
N ASN A 124 21.55 0.38 25.33
CA ASN A 124 20.85 1.66 25.35
C ASN A 124 19.33 1.51 25.58
N VAL A 125 18.83 0.29 25.73
CA VAL A 125 17.40 0.03 25.93
C VAL A 125 17.14 -0.25 27.40
N ASN A 126 16.61 0.75 28.11
CA ASN A 126 16.00 0.52 29.43
C ASN A 126 14.70 -0.25 29.22
N CYS A 127 14.79 -1.57 29.12
CA CYS A 127 13.61 -2.42 29.04
C CYS A 127 12.90 -2.35 30.38
N TYR A 128 11.78 -1.61 30.45
CA TYR A 128 10.89 -1.66 31.59
C TYR A 128 10.33 -3.08 31.64
N GLN A 129 10.86 -3.91 32.53
CA GLN A 129 10.16 -5.13 32.91
C GLN A 129 8.93 -4.69 33.69
N ASP A 130 7.75 -4.77 33.07
CA ASP A 130 6.52 -4.74 33.84
C ASP A 130 6.52 -6.00 34.73
N SER A 131 6.89 -5.80 35.99
CA SER A 131 7.17 -6.85 36.97
C SER A 131 5.92 -7.59 37.46
N ASN A 132 4.77 -7.41 36.81
CA ASN A 132 3.48 -7.90 37.31
C ASN A 132 2.67 -8.81 36.36
N GLN A 133 3.19 -9.19 35.18
CA GLN A 133 2.54 -10.24 34.37
C GLN A 133 3.33 -11.55 34.43
N THR A 134 2.94 -12.40 35.37
CA THR A 134 3.34 -13.80 35.43
C THR A 134 2.68 -14.60 34.29
N HIS A 135 3.23 -14.54 33.08
CA HIS A 135 3.02 -15.60 32.09
C HIS A 135 4.20 -16.58 32.12
N GLY A 136 3.86 -17.87 32.23
CA GLY A 136 4.77 -18.95 32.57
C GLY A 136 6.02 -19.06 31.70
N PHE A 137 7.16 -19.11 32.38
CA PHE A 137 8.50 -19.26 31.84
C PHE A 137 8.67 -20.61 31.11
N GLY A 138 8.73 -20.56 29.78
CA GLY A 138 8.94 -21.75 28.96
C GLY A 138 9.53 -21.52 27.56
N TRP A 139 9.84 -20.28 27.14
CA TRP A 139 10.47 -20.00 25.82
C TRP A 139 11.25 -18.69 25.89
N MET A 140 12.41 -18.69 26.54
CA MET A 140 13.29 -17.51 26.64
C MET A 140 14.56 -17.72 25.81
N GLN A 141 14.61 -17.09 24.63
CA GLN A 141 15.86 -16.58 24.02
C GLN A 141 15.65 -15.67 22.79
N LEU A 142 14.41 -15.38 22.36
CA LEU A 142 14.09 -14.34 21.36
C LEU A 142 13.19 -13.21 21.93
N ASN A 143 12.44 -13.51 22.99
CA ASN A 143 11.44 -12.60 23.57
C ASN A 143 12.04 -11.44 24.38
N GLU A 144 13.31 -11.47 24.77
CA GLU A 144 13.91 -10.35 25.53
C GLU A 144 14.18 -9.15 24.61
N LEU A 145 14.57 -9.37 23.35
CA LEU A 145 14.66 -8.30 22.34
C LEU A 145 13.28 -7.82 21.89
N ALA A 146 12.31 -8.73 21.72
CA ALA A 146 10.92 -8.39 21.40
C ALA A 146 10.24 -7.59 22.52
N ASN A 147 10.51 -7.90 23.79
CA ASN A 147 9.98 -7.14 24.95
C ASN A 147 10.66 -5.78 25.15
N CYS A 148 11.95 -5.65 24.79
CA CYS A 148 12.61 -4.34 24.73
C CYS A 148 12.06 -3.48 23.59
N PHE A 149 11.69 -4.10 22.46
CA PHE A 149 10.97 -3.46 21.36
C PHE A 149 9.53 -3.08 21.73
N ASN A 150 8.80 -3.92 22.47
CA ASN A 150 7.44 -3.61 22.92
C ASN A 150 7.38 -2.27 23.69
N ASN A 151 8.39 -1.94 24.50
CA ASN A 151 8.48 -0.63 25.18
C ASN A 151 8.89 0.53 24.25
N PHE A 152 9.63 0.27 23.17
CA PHE A 152 9.90 1.23 22.08
C PHE A 152 8.66 1.48 21.20
N ILE A 153 7.72 0.52 21.19
CA ILE A 153 6.58 0.44 20.29
C ILE A 153 5.29 1.01 20.91
N TYR A 154 5.16 1.07 22.23
CA TYR A 154 4.03 1.75 22.88
C TYR A 154 4.01 3.27 22.67
N ASP A 155 5.12 3.84 22.19
CA ASP A 155 5.16 5.23 21.76
C ASP A 155 5.96 5.35 20.47
N PRO A 156 5.31 5.42 19.29
CA PRO A 156 6.00 5.66 18.02
C PRO A 156 6.75 7.01 17.99
N SER A 157 6.57 7.89 18.99
CA SER A 157 7.44 9.06 19.22
C SER A 157 8.90 8.66 19.46
N ILE A 158 9.16 7.47 19.98
CA ILE A 158 10.49 7.00 20.36
C ILE A 158 11.43 6.84 19.15
N PHE A 159 10.93 6.50 17.96
CA PHE A 159 11.75 6.53 16.74
C PHE A 159 12.17 7.95 16.33
N GLY A 160 11.45 8.98 16.81
CA GLY A 160 11.76 10.39 16.58
C GLY A 160 12.51 11.08 17.73
N ASP A 161 12.38 10.63 18.99
CA ASP A 161 12.84 11.36 20.18
C ASP A 161 13.88 10.64 21.07
N TYR A 162 14.23 9.36 20.83
CA TYR A 162 15.28 8.72 21.64
C TYR A 162 16.69 9.21 21.26
N GLY A 163 17.24 10.03 22.16
CA GLY A 163 18.52 10.75 22.08
C GLY A 163 19.76 9.89 21.90
N GLY A 164 19.97 9.49 20.64
CA GLY A 164 21.17 8.84 20.11
C GLY A 164 21.15 8.76 18.58
N TYR A 165 19.96 8.86 17.97
CA TYR A 165 19.79 9.11 16.55
C TYR A 165 19.47 10.60 16.36
N ASP A 166 20.39 11.36 15.76
CA ASP A 166 20.07 12.69 15.24
C ASP A 166 18.96 12.51 14.18
N GLY A 167 17.73 12.94 14.48
CA GLY A 167 16.73 13.51 13.56
C GLY A 167 16.32 12.86 12.22
N ASP A 168 16.92 11.77 11.74
CA ASP A 168 16.91 11.44 10.30
C ASP A 168 15.93 10.32 9.87
N TYR A 169 15.28 9.60 10.80
CA TYR A 169 14.43 8.44 10.47
C TYR A 169 12.93 8.73 10.56
N ASN A 170 12.55 9.93 10.15
CA ASN A 170 11.17 10.37 10.05
C ASN A 170 11.05 11.31 8.85
N ASN A 171 10.31 10.89 7.84
CA ASN A 171 9.94 11.77 6.74
C ASN A 171 8.72 12.59 7.18
N GLU A 172 8.93 13.87 7.49
CA GLU A 172 7.87 14.77 7.93
C GLU A 172 6.75 14.95 6.90
N ASN A 173 7.04 14.71 5.62
CA ASN A 173 6.11 14.88 4.51
C ASN A 173 5.50 13.54 4.04
N ALA A 174 5.52 12.51 4.90
CA ALA A 174 4.91 11.21 4.63
C ALA A 174 4.38 10.56 5.92
N ILE A 175 3.47 9.59 5.75
CA ILE A 175 3.18 8.60 6.77
C ILE A 175 4.32 7.57 6.76
N ASN A 176 5.00 7.45 7.89
CA ASN A 176 6.15 6.58 8.11
C ASN A 176 5.68 5.21 8.58
N ILE A 177 5.91 4.19 7.76
CA ILE A 177 5.50 2.81 8.03
C ILE A 177 6.75 2.03 8.44
N TYR A 178 6.87 1.74 9.73
CA TYR A 178 8.00 0.97 10.27
C TYR A 178 7.69 -0.52 10.24
N VAL A 179 8.56 -1.30 9.61
CA VAL A 179 8.45 -2.76 9.49
C VAL A 179 9.64 -3.41 10.20
N PRO A 180 9.49 -3.78 11.48
CA PRO A 180 10.57 -4.38 12.26
C PRO A 180 10.87 -5.83 11.91
N TYR A 181 12.15 -6.21 12.07
CA TYR A 181 12.66 -7.56 11.83
C TYR A 181 11.94 -8.63 12.66
N ALA A 182 11.46 -8.27 13.85
CA ALA A 182 10.68 -9.10 14.73
C ALA A 182 9.66 -8.24 15.47
N PHE A 183 8.38 -8.59 15.33
CA PHE A 183 7.29 -7.93 16.04
C PHE A 183 6.14 -8.90 16.26
N GLU A 184 5.66 -8.99 17.50
CA GLU A 184 4.71 -10.04 17.90
C GLU A 184 3.24 -9.65 17.73
N ARG A 185 2.96 -8.37 17.46
CA ARG A 185 1.60 -7.85 17.25
C ARG A 185 1.31 -7.65 15.77
N GLY A 186 0.04 -7.42 15.45
CA GLY A 186 -0.42 -7.15 14.09
C GLY A 186 0.14 -5.84 13.53
N GLY A 187 0.04 -4.79 14.33
CA GLY A 187 0.45 -3.41 14.03
C GLY A 187 0.13 -2.50 15.22
N ILE A 188 0.58 -1.24 15.15
CA ILE A 188 0.20 -0.14 16.04
C ILE A 188 0.13 1.15 15.23
N GLY A 189 -1.03 1.79 15.25
CA GLY A 189 -1.25 3.14 14.77
C GLY A 189 -1.53 4.08 15.94
N SER A 190 -1.52 5.39 15.66
CA SER A 190 -1.78 6.39 16.68
C SER A 190 -2.49 7.58 16.08
N LYS A 191 -3.61 7.96 16.71
CA LYS A 191 -4.49 9.05 16.25
C LYS A 191 -3.71 10.33 15.93
N GLY A 192 -3.88 10.80 14.70
CA GLY A 192 -3.32 12.05 14.22
C GLY A 192 -1.80 12.08 14.07
N GLN A 193 -1.14 10.93 14.17
CA GLN A 193 0.30 10.81 13.90
C GLN A 193 0.54 10.46 12.43
N ASN A 194 1.70 10.82 11.89
CA ASN A 194 2.16 10.42 10.55
C ASN A 194 3.04 9.16 10.62
N ARG A 195 2.77 8.24 11.54
CA ARG A 195 3.63 7.07 11.75
C ARG A 195 2.89 5.90 12.37
N LEU A 196 3.27 4.70 11.98
CA LEU A 196 2.75 3.45 12.49
C LEU A 196 3.81 2.36 12.41
N VAL A 197 3.64 1.32 13.21
CA VAL A 197 4.46 0.10 13.16
C VAL A 197 3.59 -1.04 12.66
N ILE A 198 4.09 -1.86 11.76
CA ILE A 198 3.34 -3.02 11.27
C ILE A 198 4.21 -4.26 11.15
N ASN A 199 3.65 -5.41 11.52
CA ASN A 199 4.31 -6.68 11.28
C ASN A 199 4.34 -6.98 9.78
N TYR A 200 5.48 -7.45 9.30
CA TYR A 200 5.71 -7.86 7.92
C TYR A 200 4.56 -8.71 7.33
N ASN A 201 4.02 -9.67 8.09
CA ASN A 201 2.94 -10.57 7.68
C ASN A 201 1.60 -9.85 7.43
N ASN A 202 1.45 -8.61 7.92
CA ASN A 202 0.23 -7.81 7.78
C ASN A 202 0.33 -6.68 6.76
N LEU A 203 1.47 -6.53 6.07
CA LEU A 203 1.66 -5.50 5.04
C LEU A 203 0.69 -5.65 3.87
N LEU A 204 0.45 -6.89 3.44
CA LEU A 204 -0.35 -7.20 2.24
C LEU A 204 -1.81 -7.51 2.54
N ASN A 205 -2.22 -7.52 3.80
CA ASN A 205 -3.61 -7.73 4.18
C ASN A 205 -4.22 -6.44 4.76
N ALA A 206 -5.48 -6.49 5.17
CA ALA A 206 -6.19 -5.33 5.74
C ALA A 206 -5.57 -4.79 7.06
N GLY A 207 -4.52 -5.41 7.61
CA GLY A 207 -3.79 -4.92 8.77
C GLY A 207 -3.15 -3.56 8.53
N LEU A 208 -2.54 -3.31 7.37
CA LEU A 208 -2.00 -1.97 7.08
C LEU A 208 -3.10 -0.92 6.98
N ALA A 209 -4.21 -1.25 6.32
CA ALA A 209 -5.38 -0.39 6.26
C ALA A 209 -5.97 -0.09 7.65
N HIS A 210 -5.94 -1.07 8.56
CA HIS A 210 -6.38 -0.94 9.94
C HIS A 210 -5.50 0.04 10.74
N GLU A 211 -4.17 -0.10 10.67
CA GLU A 211 -3.28 0.82 11.37
C GLU A 211 -3.35 2.24 10.81
N ILE A 212 -3.49 2.41 9.49
CA ILE A 212 -3.76 3.72 8.89
C ILE A 212 -5.09 4.28 9.39
N GLY A 213 -6.12 3.45 9.57
CA GLY A 213 -7.39 3.87 10.18
C GLY A 213 -7.20 4.49 11.56
N HIS A 214 -6.33 3.92 12.41
CA HIS A 214 -5.97 4.53 13.68
C HIS A 214 -5.27 5.88 13.53
N ASN A 215 -4.32 6.00 12.60
CA ASN A 215 -3.68 7.28 12.30
C ASN A 215 -4.69 8.34 11.85
N LEU A 216 -5.70 7.93 11.09
CA LEU A 216 -6.83 8.75 10.65
C LEU A 216 -7.93 8.89 11.73
N GLY A 217 -7.66 8.48 12.98
CA GLY A 217 -8.50 8.80 14.13
C GLY A 217 -9.66 7.85 14.41
N LEU A 218 -9.60 6.64 13.85
CA LEU A 218 -10.52 5.55 14.17
C LEU A 218 -10.06 4.75 15.39
N ALA A 219 -11.02 4.22 16.15
CA ALA A 219 -10.79 3.21 17.17
C ALA A 219 -11.34 1.85 16.72
N HIS A 220 -11.01 0.82 17.48
CA HIS A 220 -11.59 -0.50 17.27
C HIS A 220 -13.10 -0.50 17.51
N THR A 221 -13.86 -1.17 16.65
CA THR A 221 -15.33 -1.25 16.77
C THR A 221 -15.80 -2.02 18.00
N HIS A 222 -14.91 -2.81 18.62
CA HIS A 222 -15.20 -3.53 19.86
C HIS A 222 -14.89 -2.74 21.13
N LEU A 223 -14.34 -1.53 21.00
CA LEU A 223 -14.05 -0.67 22.14
C LEU A 223 -15.35 -0.45 22.93
N GLY A 224 -15.34 -0.78 24.23
CA GLY A 224 -16.52 -0.57 25.08
C GLY A 224 -17.71 -1.49 24.85
N HIS A 225 -17.65 -2.53 24.00
CA HIS A 225 -18.82 -3.38 23.72
C HIS A 225 -19.40 -4.09 24.97
N ASN A 226 -18.56 -4.61 25.87
CA ASN A 226 -19.04 -5.19 27.13
C ASN A 226 -17.90 -5.33 28.17
N ASN A 227 -17.36 -4.20 28.63
CA ASN A 227 -16.30 -4.22 29.65
C ASN A 227 -16.90 -4.08 31.06
N PRO A 228 -17.02 -5.17 31.85
CA PRO A 228 -17.62 -5.11 33.18
C PRO A 228 -16.77 -4.29 34.18
N LEU A 229 -15.50 -4.03 33.87
CA LEU A 229 -14.62 -3.19 34.68
C LEU A 229 -14.79 -1.69 34.39
N PHE A 230 -15.37 -1.34 33.24
CA PHE A 230 -15.61 0.05 32.82
C PHE A 230 -17.03 0.19 32.24
N PRO A 231 -18.09 0.06 33.07
CA PRO A 231 -19.48 0.19 32.61
C PRO A 231 -19.76 1.58 32.02
N ASP A 232 -19.01 2.60 32.46
CA ASP A 232 -19.06 3.95 31.90
C ASP A 232 -18.42 4.06 30.50
N VAL A 233 -17.87 3.00 29.90
CA VAL A 233 -17.37 3.05 28.51
C VAL A 233 -18.33 2.34 27.57
N CYS A 234 -19.36 1.70 28.13
CA CYS A 234 -20.30 0.91 27.36
C CYS A 234 -21.11 1.74 26.37
N GLU A 235 -21.10 1.29 25.13
CA GLU A 235 -22.02 1.75 24.10
C GLU A 235 -23.27 0.87 24.06
N HIS A 236 -24.44 1.50 23.95
CA HIS A 236 -25.71 0.82 23.77
C HIS A 236 -25.99 0.59 22.29
N VAL A 237 -26.72 -0.47 21.96
CA VAL A 237 -27.04 -0.81 20.56
C VAL A 237 -28.14 0.07 19.95
N THR A 238 -28.76 0.95 20.73
CA THR A 238 -29.78 1.87 20.21
C THR A 238 -29.16 2.89 19.26
N ARG A 239 -29.62 2.87 18.01
CA ARG A 239 -29.23 3.82 16.94
C ARG A 239 -30.28 4.89 16.64
N ILE A 240 -31.32 4.96 17.46
CA ILE A 240 -32.36 5.98 17.37
C ILE A 240 -31.94 7.15 18.26
N GLU A 241 -31.39 8.20 17.67
CA GLU A 241 -30.90 9.37 18.42
C GLU A 241 -32.04 10.19 19.05
N PHE A 242 -33.14 10.40 18.32
CA PHE A 242 -34.27 11.20 18.81
C PHE A 242 -35.53 10.34 18.92
N LEU A 243 -36.24 10.50 20.05
CA LEU A 243 -37.57 9.94 20.25
C LEU A 243 -38.58 10.61 19.30
N PRO A 244 -39.77 10.02 19.08
CA PRO A 244 -40.79 10.59 18.20
C PRO A 244 -41.27 12.00 18.57
N ASP A 245 -41.05 12.43 19.82
CA ASP A 245 -41.36 13.77 20.32
C ASP A 245 -40.21 14.78 20.14
N GLY A 246 -39.09 14.36 19.55
CA GLY A 246 -37.90 15.16 19.29
C GLY A 246 -36.93 15.26 20.48
N ALA A 247 -37.21 14.62 21.61
CA ALA A 247 -36.25 14.55 22.72
C ALA A 247 -35.09 13.61 22.38
N LEU A 248 -33.90 13.89 22.92
CA LEU A 248 -32.76 12.96 22.84
C LEU A 248 -33.15 11.64 23.51
N ASN A 249 -32.91 10.53 22.81
CA ASN A 249 -33.13 9.21 23.34
C ASN A 249 -32.07 8.90 24.43
N PRO A 250 -32.46 8.67 25.70
CA PRO A 250 -31.50 8.39 26.77
C PRO A 250 -30.70 7.11 26.53
N ASP A 251 -31.19 6.21 25.68
CA ASP A 251 -30.51 4.96 25.34
C ASP A 251 -29.51 5.13 24.19
N PHE A 252 -29.50 6.28 23.49
CA PHE A 252 -28.51 6.58 22.45
C PHE A 252 -27.25 7.21 23.05
N ASN A 253 -26.10 6.56 22.89
CA ASN A 253 -24.82 7.06 23.41
C ASN A 253 -23.62 6.86 22.47
N ALA A 254 -23.85 6.47 21.21
CA ALA A 254 -22.81 6.19 20.20
C ALA A 254 -21.87 7.35 19.93
N ARG A 255 -22.25 8.61 20.23
CA ARG A 255 -21.39 9.79 20.06
C ARG A 255 -20.31 9.95 21.14
N ILE A 256 -20.49 9.31 22.30
CA ILE A 256 -19.69 9.58 23.50
C ILE A 256 -19.12 8.32 24.16
N ARG A 257 -19.42 7.13 23.62
CA ARG A 257 -18.97 5.83 24.10
C ARG A 257 -18.31 5.03 22.97
N ALA A 258 -17.63 3.94 23.33
CA ALA A 258 -16.98 3.04 22.37
C ALA A 258 -16.04 3.76 21.38
N ASP A 259 -16.12 3.41 20.09
CA ASP A 259 -15.36 3.98 18.99
C ASP A 259 -15.83 5.39 18.57
N GLN A 260 -16.95 5.84 19.14
CA GLN A 260 -17.58 7.13 18.93
C GLN A 260 -18.06 7.37 17.48
N ILE A 261 -18.43 6.29 16.79
CA ILE A 261 -18.99 6.34 15.44
C ILE A 261 -20.45 5.88 15.46
N VAL A 262 -21.34 6.68 14.87
CA VAL A 262 -22.79 6.47 15.02
C VAL A 262 -23.31 5.28 14.21
N ASP A 263 -22.66 4.92 13.09
CA ASP A 263 -23.11 3.88 12.17
C ASP A 263 -22.32 2.57 12.25
N THR A 264 -21.33 2.47 13.13
CA THR A 264 -20.75 1.19 13.58
C THR A 264 -21.69 0.59 14.61
N ALA A 265 -21.68 -0.74 14.79
CA ALA A 265 -22.39 -1.39 15.90
C ALA A 265 -21.40 -1.64 17.03
N ALA A 266 -21.84 -1.55 18.29
CA ALA A 266 -21.06 -2.04 19.42
C ALA A 266 -20.88 -3.56 19.26
N VAL A 267 -19.74 -4.06 18.79
CA VAL A 267 -19.53 -5.50 18.49
C VAL A 267 -18.53 -6.15 19.44
N PRO A 268 -18.61 -7.47 19.69
CA PRO A 268 -17.59 -8.15 20.46
C PRO A 268 -16.22 -8.11 19.78
N ASP A 269 -15.16 -8.29 20.57
CA ASP A 269 -13.86 -8.64 20.03
C ASP A 269 -13.96 -10.06 19.44
N PHE A 270 -14.16 -10.12 18.12
CA PHE A 270 -14.34 -11.37 17.38
C PHE A 270 -13.17 -12.37 17.56
N SER A 271 -11.98 -11.89 17.95
CA SER A 271 -10.84 -12.75 18.24
C SER A 271 -10.89 -13.39 19.63
N LYS A 272 -11.75 -12.91 20.54
CA LYS A 272 -11.83 -13.33 21.95
C LYS A 272 -13.18 -13.87 22.41
N GLU A 273 -14.14 -14.05 21.52
CA GLU A 273 -15.54 -14.36 21.87
C GLU A 273 -15.74 -15.63 22.70
N TYR A 274 -14.91 -16.66 22.51
CA TYR A 274 -15.03 -17.91 23.26
C TYR A 274 -14.57 -17.77 24.73
N CYS A 275 -13.88 -16.68 25.09
CA CYS A 275 -13.45 -16.39 26.45
C CYS A 275 -14.60 -15.93 27.38
N TYR A 276 -15.76 -15.55 26.82
CA TYR A 276 -16.86 -14.92 27.56
C TYR A 276 -18.12 -15.79 27.68
N ARG A 277 -18.05 -17.09 27.39
CA ARG A 277 -19.21 -17.97 27.55
C ARG A 277 -19.61 -18.07 29.02
N PHE A 278 -20.67 -17.33 29.36
CA PHE A 278 -21.42 -17.35 30.61
C PHE A 278 -21.46 -18.75 31.26
N GLN A 279 -20.62 -18.96 32.28
CA GLN A 279 -21.05 -19.73 33.44
C GLN A 279 -21.52 -18.72 34.47
N GLU A 280 -22.78 -18.84 34.85
CA GLU A 280 -23.38 -18.12 35.98
C GLU A 280 -22.36 -18.08 37.14
N ASP A 281 -22.02 -16.87 37.57
CA ASP A 281 -21.32 -16.53 38.82
C ASP A 281 -19.79 -16.65 38.93
N ASN A 282 -19.00 -16.81 37.86
CA ASN A 282 -17.56 -16.48 37.91
C ASN A 282 -16.96 -16.19 36.51
N LEU A 283 -16.20 -15.10 36.38
CA LEU A 283 -15.28 -14.87 35.26
C LEU A 283 -14.21 -15.98 35.27
N VAL A 284 -14.45 -17.07 34.55
CA VAL A 284 -13.45 -18.12 34.36
C VAL A 284 -12.56 -17.71 33.19
N GLU A 285 -11.38 -17.18 33.51
CA GLU A 285 -10.25 -17.15 32.58
C GLU A 285 -10.09 -18.57 32.02
N CYS A 286 -10.22 -18.74 30.70
CA CYS A 286 -10.24 -20.06 30.08
C CYS A 286 -8.95 -20.82 30.41
N GLN A 287 -9.02 -21.71 31.39
CA GLN A 287 -7.99 -22.70 31.62
C GLN A 287 -8.01 -23.66 30.44
N ASN A 288 -7.02 -23.51 29.56
CA ASN A 288 -6.41 -24.53 28.70
C ASN A 288 -7.36 -25.62 28.19
N ASP A 289 -7.79 -25.51 26.92
CA ASP A 289 -7.73 -26.62 25.93
C ASP A 289 -8.58 -26.39 24.64
N SER A 290 -9.28 -25.27 24.45
CA SER A 290 -9.99 -25.00 23.17
C SER A 290 -10.21 -23.51 22.89
N TYR A 291 -9.14 -22.71 22.85
CA TYR A 291 -9.24 -21.36 22.30
C TYR A 291 -9.51 -21.45 20.79
N ASN A 292 -10.72 -21.06 20.37
CA ASN A 292 -11.11 -20.99 18.96
C ASN A 292 -11.48 -19.54 18.63
N PRO A 293 -10.53 -18.73 18.11
CA PRO A 293 -10.83 -17.37 17.69
C PRO A 293 -11.87 -17.40 16.55
N TYR A 294 -12.69 -16.35 16.45
CA TYR A 294 -13.70 -16.24 15.39
C TYR A 294 -14.74 -17.36 15.40
N ALA A 295 -15.06 -17.91 16.59
CA ALA A 295 -15.91 -19.10 16.75
C ALA A 295 -17.29 -18.97 16.07
N TYR A 296 -17.79 -17.74 15.95
CA TYR A 296 -19.09 -17.45 15.39
C TYR A 296 -19.03 -16.78 14.01
N ILE A 297 -17.86 -16.69 13.37
CA ILE A 297 -17.70 -16.13 12.02
C ILE A 297 -17.50 -17.26 11.02
N ASP A 298 -18.38 -17.33 10.02
CA ASP A 298 -18.15 -18.16 8.85
C ASP A 298 -17.06 -17.55 7.96
N GLU A 299 -15.97 -18.27 7.74
CA GLU A 299 -14.80 -17.77 7.01
C GLU A 299 -15.06 -17.48 5.52
N ASN A 300 -16.06 -18.10 4.90
CA ASN A 300 -16.33 -17.95 3.47
C ASN A 300 -17.31 -16.81 3.18
N THR A 301 -18.19 -16.52 4.12
CA THR A 301 -19.28 -15.55 3.96
C THR A 301 -19.10 -14.33 4.85
N CYS A 302 -18.20 -14.40 5.83
CA CYS A 302 -18.03 -13.39 6.89
C CYS A 302 -19.34 -13.12 7.65
N LEU A 303 -20.26 -14.09 7.65
CA LEU A 303 -21.50 -14.03 8.41
C LEU A 303 -21.19 -14.31 9.88
N TYR A 304 -21.68 -13.43 10.74
CA TYR A 304 -21.76 -13.69 12.16
C TYR A 304 -22.98 -14.56 12.46
N MET A 305 -22.76 -15.73 13.06
CA MET A 305 -23.76 -16.81 13.13
C MET A 305 -24.66 -16.75 14.38
N VAL A 306 -24.40 -15.84 15.30
CA VAL A 306 -25.17 -15.67 16.55
C VAL A 306 -25.63 -14.23 16.71
N GLY A 307 -26.59 -13.95 17.60
CA GLY A 307 -26.92 -12.57 17.97
C GLY A 307 -25.86 -11.97 18.90
N GLY A 308 -25.83 -10.65 19.01
CA GLY A 308 -25.05 -9.93 20.02
C GLY A 308 -25.94 -9.46 21.18
N GLU A 309 -25.30 -9.06 22.28
CA GLU A 309 -25.94 -8.43 23.44
C GLU A 309 -25.07 -7.23 23.87
N ASP A 310 -25.66 -6.05 24.08
CA ASP A 310 -24.92 -4.92 24.66
C ASP A 310 -24.71 -5.10 26.16
N CYS A 311 -24.00 -4.18 26.81
CA CYS A 311 -23.76 -4.28 28.25
C CYS A 311 -25.01 -4.15 29.13
N GLN A 312 -26.15 -3.71 28.58
CA GLN A 312 -27.42 -3.62 29.31
C GLN A 312 -28.27 -4.88 29.16
N GLY A 313 -27.82 -5.80 28.32
CA GLY A 313 -28.53 -7.03 28.00
C GLY A 313 -29.49 -6.90 26.82
N THR A 314 -29.35 -5.85 26.02
CA THR A 314 -30.19 -5.65 24.84
C THR A 314 -29.67 -6.50 23.70
N GLU A 315 -30.44 -7.51 23.30
CA GLU A 315 -30.14 -8.35 22.14
C GLU A 315 -30.21 -7.53 20.83
N TYR A 316 -29.26 -7.78 19.93
CA TYR A 316 -29.22 -7.17 18.60
C TYR A 316 -28.60 -8.13 17.56
N GLU A 317 -28.80 -7.81 16.29
CA GLU A 317 -28.20 -8.55 15.18
C GLU A 317 -26.87 -7.92 14.78
N ILE A 318 -25.83 -8.75 14.64
CA ILE A 318 -24.54 -8.35 14.07
C ILE A 318 -24.56 -8.74 12.60
N PHE A 319 -24.37 -7.76 11.72
CA PHE A 319 -24.45 -7.94 10.28
C PHE A 319 -23.07 -8.23 9.67
N PRO A 320 -23.01 -8.80 8.45
CA PRO A 320 -21.74 -8.99 7.73
C PRO A 320 -20.89 -7.74 7.64
N LYS A 321 -21.51 -6.56 7.47
CA LYS A 321 -20.79 -5.29 7.39
C LYS A 321 -19.98 -4.98 8.65
N ASP A 322 -20.43 -5.43 9.81
CA ASP A 322 -19.77 -5.18 11.09
C ASP A 322 -18.57 -6.13 11.24
N ALA A 323 -18.73 -7.39 10.85
CA ALA A 323 -17.64 -8.37 10.79
C ALA A 323 -16.65 -8.14 9.63
N GLN A 324 -17.03 -7.32 8.64
CA GLN A 324 -16.19 -6.89 7.52
C GLN A 324 -15.51 -5.54 7.76
N ASN A 325 -15.84 -4.88 8.88
CA ASN A 325 -15.25 -3.59 9.22
C ASN A 325 -13.74 -3.74 9.41
N ILE A 326 -12.95 -2.91 8.72
CA ILE A 326 -11.49 -2.96 8.80
C ILE A 326 -11.00 -2.72 10.23
N MET A 327 -11.71 -1.93 11.04
CA MET A 327 -11.37 -1.63 12.44
C MET A 327 -11.80 -2.71 13.44
N SER A 328 -12.39 -3.82 12.98
CA SER A 328 -12.72 -4.95 13.85
C SER A 328 -11.56 -5.94 13.99
N TYR A 329 -11.54 -6.71 15.06
CA TYR A 329 -10.64 -7.87 15.24
C TYR A 329 -11.25 -9.15 14.66
N THR A 330 -11.78 -9.06 13.45
CA THR A 330 -12.26 -10.20 12.65
C THR A 330 -11.11 -10.94 11.95
N ARG A 331 -11.43 -11.96 11.15
CA ARG A 331 -10.45 -12.65 10.30
C ARG A 331 -9.90 -11.68 9.24
N PRO A 332 -8.58 -11.68 8.95
CA PRO A 332 -8.01 -10.78 7.93
C PRO A 332 -8.71 -10.86 6.58
N VAL A 333 -9.14 -12.05 6.15
CA VAL A 333 -9.87 -12.28 4.89
C VAL A 333 -11.27 -11.65 4.85
N CYS A 334 -11.85 -11.30 6.00
CA CYS A 334 -13.16 -10.69 6.10
C CYS A 334 -13.11 -9.16 6.14
N ARG A 335 -12.00 -8.56 6.56
CA ARG A 335 -11.86 -7.10 6.62
C ARG A 335 -11.82 -6.50 5.21
N ALA A 336 -12.81 -5.67 4.88
CA ALA A 336 -12.99 -5.19 3.52
C ALA A 336 -13.42 -3.72 3.40
N GLN A 337 -14.04 -3.13 4.42
CA GLN A 337 -14.64 -1.80 4.28
C GLN A 337 -14.65 -0.97 5.57
N PHE A 338 -14.88 0.32 5.41
CA PHE A 338 -15.21 1.28 6.47
C PHE A 338 -16.68 1.68 6.35
N THR A 339 -17.28 2.17 7.44
CA THR A 339 -18.60 2.82 7.38
C THR A 339 -18.47 4.28 6.94
N ASN A 340 -19.58 4.91 6.54
CA ASN A 340 -19.56 6.32 6.18
C ASN A 340 -19.16 7.20 7.38
N GLY A 341 -19.63 6.89 8.58
CA GLY A 341 -19.23 7.59 9.80
C GLY A 341 -17.73 7.49 10.09
N GLN A 342 -17.11 6.33 9.83
CA GLN A 342 -15.66 6.18 9.91
C GLN A 342 -14.95 7.05 8.85
N VAL A 343 -15.46 7.09 7.62
CA VAL A 343 -14.87 7.92 6.56
C VAL A 343 -14.94 9.41 6.89
N VAL A 344 -16.10 9.90 7.35
CA VAL A 344 -16.24 11.28 7.83
C VAL A 344 -15.23 11.56 8.94
N ARG A 345 -15.09 10.66 9.92
CA ARG A 345 -14.10 10.79 11.00
C ARG A 345 -12.66 10.89 10.48
N MET A 346 -12.30 10.10 9.46
CA MET A 346 -10.97 10.14 8.85
C MET A 346 -10.72 11.49 8.18
N LEU A 347 -11.67 12.00 7.42
CA LEU A 347 -11.58 13.29 6.72
C LEU A 347 -11.55 14.48 7.70
N GLU A 348 -12.39 14.47 8.73
CA GLU A 348 -12.36 15.47 9.81
C GLU A 348 -11.02 15.46 10.56
N THR A 349 -10.42 14.29 10.76
CA THR A 349 -9.08 14.18 11.37
C THR A 349 -8.00 14.77 10.46
N LEU A 350 -8.13 14.66 9.14
CA LEU A 350 -7.21 15.25 8.17
C LEU A 350 -7.34 16.79 8.02
N GLU A 351 -8.45 17.36 8.50
CA GLU A 351 -8.71 18.80 8.52
C GLU A 351 -8.50 19.43 9.92
N ASP A 352 -8.33 18.62 10.99
CA ASP A 352 -8.11 19.14 12.34
C ASP A 352 -6.65 19.64 12.50
N PRO A 353 -6.44 20.96 12.70
CA PRO A 353 -5.09 21.54 12.81
C PRO A 353 -4.30 21.04 14.02
N GLN A 354 -4.91 20.31 14.97
CA GLN A 354 -4.21 19.66 16.05
C GLN A 354 -3.30 18.51 15.57
N TYR A 355 -3.58 17.94 14.40
CA TYR A 355 -2.86 16.78 13.86
C TYR A 355 -1.88 17.18 12.76
N GLN A 356 -1.07 18.21 13.04
CA GLN A 356 -0.15 18.81 12.07
C GLN A 356 0.83 17.81 11.42
N SER A 357 1.31 16.81 12.16
CA SER A 357 2.23 15.81 11.59
C SER A 357 1.56 15.01 10.48
N LEU A 358 0.32 14.58 10.68
CA LEU A 358 -0.48 13.92 9.64
C LEU A 358 -0.83 14.86 8.49
N ILE A 359 -1.15 16.13 8.77
CA ILE A 359 -1.40 17.14 7.74
C ILE A 359 -0.16 17.35 6.86
N ASN A 360 1.05 17.35 7.43
CA ASN A 360 2.29 17.50 6.66
C ASN A 360 2.52 16.34 5.68
N ALA A 361 1.96 15.16 5.94
CA ALA A 361 2.02 14.03 5.01
C ALA A 361 1.13 14.19 3.77
N ARG A 362 0.25 15.21 3.74
CA ARG A 362 -0.59 15.52 2.58
C ARG A 362 0.23 16.11 1.45
N THR A 363 -0.23 15.87 0.24
CA THR A 363 0.37 16.41 -0.98
C THR A 363 -0.70 16.63 -2.06
N ASP A 364 -0.31 17.20 -3.19
CA ASP A 364 -1.20 17.56 -4.28
C ASP A 364 -1.38 16.42 -5.26
N PHE A 365 -2.52 16.39 -5.97
CA PHE A 365 -2.83 15.39 -7.00
C PHE A 365 -1.76 15.20 -8.06
N GLU A 366 -1.00 16.25 -8.36
CA GLU A 366 0.10 16.23 -9.33
C GLU A 366 1.05 15.05 -9.09
N VAL A 367 1.35 14.71 -7.84
CA VAL A 367 2.33 13.64 -7.55
C VAL A 367 1.87 12.26 -8.01
N LEU A 368 0.56 12.03 -8.15
CA LEU A 368 0.02 10.76 -8.68
C LEU A 368 0.37 10.58 -10.16
N TYR A 369 0.65 11.68 -10.86
CA TYR A 369 1.02 11.72 -12.28
C TYR A 369 2.53 11.74 -12.52
N GLU A 370 3.32 11.63 -11.45
CA GLU A 370 4.77 11.44 -11.54
C GLU A 370 5.15 9.97 -11.40
N PRO A 371 6.13 9.50 -12.21
CA PRO A 371 6.64 8.14 -12.05
C PRO A 371 7.26 7.98 -10.66
N TYR A 372 7.11 6.80 -10.05
CA TYR A 372 7.80 6.51 -8.79
C TYR A 372 9.28 6.16 -9.02
N LYS A 373 9.62 5.72 -10.23
CA LYS A 373 10.96 5.30 -10.63
C LYS A 373 11.16 5.51 -12.13
N GLY A 374 12.42 5.73 -12.51
CA GLY A 374 12.79 5.98 -13.90
C GLY A 374 12.51 7.41 -14.33
N GLY A 375 12.76 7.70 -15.60
CA GLY A 375 12.73 9.04 -16.13
C GLY A 375 12.18 9.10 -17.54
N TYR A 376 11.72 10.29 -17.93
CA TYR A 376 11.34 10.55 -19.31
C TYR A 376 12.58 10.74 -20.15
N TYR A 377 12.77 9.85 -21.11
CA TYR A 377 13.80 10.02 -22.13
C TYR A 377 13.49 11.29 -22.95
N LEU A 378 14.44 12.23 -23.02
CA LEU A 378 14.30 13.46 -23.81
C LEU A 378 15.18 13.45 -25.06
N SER A 379 16.43 13.02 -24.90
CA SER A 379 17.44 12.87 -25.96
C SER A 379 18.67 12.20 -25.36
N GLY A 380 19.52 11.60 -26.19
CA GLY A 380 20.75 10.92 -25.76
C GLY A 380 20.72 9.41 -26.04
N PRO A 381 21.75 8.64 -25.66
CA PRO A 381 21.67 7.19 -25.66
C PRO A 381 20.56 6.73 -24.71
N ASP A 382 19.72 5.78 -25.14
CA ASP A 382 18.61 5.26 -24.36
C ASP A 382 19.11 4.17 -23.40
N ASP A 383 19.67 4.59 -22.26
CA ASP A 383 20.11 3.71 -21.16
C ASP A 383 19.18 3.85 -19.92
N ASP A 384 18.09 4.60 -20.03
CA ASP A 384 17.26 5.01 -18.89
C ASP A 384 16.22 3.96 -18.51
N VAL A 385 15.97 3.84 -17.21
CA VAL A 385 14.80 3.11 -16.70
C VAL A 385 13.55 3.89 -17.15
N PRO A 386 12.58 3.25 -17.82
CA PRO A 386 11.38 3.95 -18.30
C PRO A 386 10.58 4.55 -17.12
N PRO A 387 9.72 5.55 -17.38
CA PRO A 387 8.92 6.18 -16.32
C PRO A 387 7.85 5.18 -15.82
N LEU A 388 8.15 4.54 -14.70
CA LEU A 388 7.32 3.53 -14.06
C LEU A 388 6.34 4.17 -13.06
N PHE A 389 5.10 3.73 -13.11
CA PHE A 389 4.00 4.21 -12.28
C PHE A 389 3.60 3.16 -11.25
N GLN A 390 3.15 3.63 -10.09
CA GLN A 390 2.81 2.72 -9.00
C GLN A 390 1.50 1.97 -9.30
N PRO A 391 1.33 0.73 -8.81
CA PRO A 391 0.06 0.00 -8.87
C PRO A 391 -1.02 0.63 -7.96
N GLY A 392 -2.24 0.09 -8.04
CA GLY A 392 -3.40 0.54 -7.25
C GLY A 392 -4.32 1.54 -7.95
N PHE A 393 -4.12 1.76 -9.24
CA PHE A 393 -4.90 2.69 -10.07
C PHE A 393 -5.23 2.07 -11.43
N ASP A 394 -6.37 2.43 -11.99
CA ASP A 394 -6.65 2.18 -13.40
C ASP A 394 -6.07 3.32 -14.24
N TYR A 395 -5.05 3.01 -15.02
CA TYR A 395 -4.39 3.95 -15.93
C TYR A 395 -4.90 3.77 -17.35
N GLU A 396 -5.16 4.89 -18.02
CA GLU A 396 -5.30 4.96 -19.47
C GLU A 396 -4.23 5.91 -20.03
N PHE A 397 -3.44 5.40 -20.96
CA PHE A 397 -2.45 6.19 -21.68
C PHE A 397 -3.01 6.53 -23.07
N ILE A 398 -3.33 7.80 -23.26
CA ILE A 398 -4.14 8.30 -24.37
C ILE A 398 -3.23 9.04 -25.34
N GLU A 399 -3.36 8.78 -26.65
CA GLU A 399 -2.59 9.45 -27.68
C GLU A 399 -2.64 10.98 -27.55
N CYS A 400 -1.48 11.63 -27.59
CA CYS A 400 -1.35 13.07 -27.48
C CYS A 400 -0.20 13.63 -28.33
N ASP A 401 -0.28 14.93 -28.63
CA ASP A 401 0.67 15.69 -29.45
C ASP A 401 0.66 17.17 -29.06
N GLY A 402 1.82 17.83 -29.16
CA GLY A 402 1.93 19.28 -29.23
C GLY A 402 3.33 19.83 -28.89
N ASN A 403 3.40 21.17 -28.80
CA ASN A 403 4.66 21.90 -28.63
C ASN A 403 4.82 22.44 -27.20
N TYR A 404 5.41 21.66 -26.31
CA TYR A 404 5.69 21.99 -24.91
C TYR A 404 7.00 21.30 -24.45
N PRO A 405 7.59 21.72 -23.32
CA PRO A 405 8.63 20.93 -22.64
C PRO A 405 8.11 19.52 -22.34
N GLN A 406 8.93 18.50 -22.58
CA GLN A 406 8.54 17.10 -22.47
C GLN A 406 8.98 16.51 -21.11
N PRO A 407 8.13 15.70 -20.44
CA PRO A 407 6.67 15.67 -20.61
C PRO A 407 6.06 17.03 -20.24
N SER A 408 4.83 17.30 -20.67
CA SER A 408 4.12 18.52 -20.27
C SER A 408 4.07 18.64 -18.75
N ASP A 409 4.11 19.88 -18.25
CA ASP A 409 3.82 20.17 -16.85
C ASP A 409 2.41 19.66 -16.49
N TYR A 410 2.15 19.32 -15.22
CA TYR A 410 0.83 18.87 -14.80
C TYR A 410 -0.24 19.94 -15.09
N TYR A 411 0.04 21.22 -14.87
CA TYR A 411 -0.93 22.27 -15.10
C TYR A 411 -1.01 22.71 -16.58
N ASP A 412 -0.10 22.23 -17.43
CA ASP A 412 -0.15 22.50 -18.86
C ASP A 412 -1.15 21.58 -19.56
N THR A 413 -2.28 22.17 -19.95
CA THR A 413 -3.37 21.51 -20.69
C THR A 413 -3.45 21.96 -22.14
N SER A 414 -2.39 22.61 -22.65
CA SER A 414 -2.35 23.14 -24.02
C SER A 414 -2.09 22.09 -25.10
N PHE A 415 -1.73 20.86 -24.70
CA PHE A 415 -1.54 19.74 -25.61
C PHE A 415 -2.85 19.22 -26.20
N SER A 416 -2.75 18.62 -27.38
CA SER A 416 -3.88 17.95 -28.02
C SER A 416 -3.88 16.47 -27.69
N PHE A 417 -5.06 15.87 -27.55
CA PHE A 417 -5.19 14.44 -27.30
C PHE A 417 -6.42 13.87 -28.02
N ASN A 418 -6.38 12.57 -28.29
CA ASN A 418 -7.51 11.83 -28.86
C ASN A 418 -8.04 10.83 -27.83
N SER A 419 -9.10 11.20 -27.12
CA SER A 419 -9.70 10.37 -26.04
C SER A 419 -10.23 9.01 -26.48
N THR A 420 -10.28 8.72 -27.80
CA THR A 420 -10.66 7.41 -28.33
C THR A 420 -9.47 6.51 -28.68
N SER A 421 -8.26 7.06 -28.62
CA SER A 421 -7.02 6.39 -28.99
C SER A 421 -6.22 6.06 -27.73
N ILE A 422 -6.54 4.92 -27.12
CA ILE A 422 -5.82 4.39 -25.95
C ILE A 422 -4.63 3.59 -26.47
N ILE A 423 -3.42 4.06 -26.15
CA ILE A 423 -2.14 3.43 -26.52
C ILE A 423 -1.90 2.20 -25.64
N SER A 424 -2.14 2.33 -24.34
CA SER A 424 -2.09 1.24 -23.37
C SER A 424 -2.97 1.56 -22.16
N SER A 425 -3.26 0.54 -21.35
CA SER A 425 -4.01 0.67 -20.11
C SER A 425 -3.55 -0.40 -19.12
N ASN A 426 -3.57 -0.07 -17.83
CA ASN A 426 -3.31 -1.00 -16.75
C ASN A 426 -4.47 -0.93 -15.75
N THR A 427 -4.79 -2.05 -15.13
CA THR A 427 -5.83 -2.11 -14.10
C THR A 427 -5.24 -1.94 -12.71
N PHE A 428 -6.07 -1.55 -11.75
CA PHE A 428 -5.64 -1.33 -10.36
C PHE A 428 -5.01 -2.58 -9.69
N ASP A 429 -5.33 -3.78 -10.20
CA ASP A 429 -4.85 -5.09 -9.73
C ASP A 429 -3.69 -5.65 -10.57
N GLU A 430 -3.06 -4.83 -11.42
CA GLU A 430 -1.84 -5.22 -12.14
C GLU A 430 -0.77 -5.70 -11.16
N SER A 431 -0.13 -6.84 -11.47
CA SER A 431 0.86 -7.50 -10.63
C SER A 431 2.27 -7.48 -11.23
N ASN A 432 2.38 -7.17 -12.52
CA ASN A 432 3.66 -6.89 -13.17
C ASN A 432 3.90 -5.37 -13.22
N TYR A 433 4.52 -4.84 -12.17
CA TYR A 433 4.73 -3.39 -12.03
C TYR A 433 5.66 -2.80 -13.10
N ASP A 434 6.52 -3.62 -13.70
CA ASP A 434 7.38 -3.21 -14.83
C ASP A 434 6.58 -2.90 -16.10
N ASP A 435 5.31 -3.30 -16.19
CA ASP A 435 4.43 -3.03 -17.34
C ASP A 435 3.62 -1.73 -17.18
N ILE A 436 3.64 -1.10 -15.99
CA ILE A 436 2.93 0.17 -15.73
C ILE A 436 3.84 1.34 -16.13
N ILE A 437 4.13 1.43 -17.42
CA ILE A 437 5.01 2.44 -18.01
C ILE A 437 4.16 3.48 -18.71
N HIS A 438 4.54 4.76 -18.59
CA HIS A 438 3.97 5.82 -19.40
C HIS A 438 4.58 5.82 -20.83
N PRO A 439 3.83 5.40 -21.86
CA PRO A 439 4.35 5.30 -23.22
C PRO A 439 4.66 6.67 -23.83
N ASN A 440 5.61 6.68 -24.77
CA ASN A 440 5.81 7.85 -25.63
C ASN A 440 4.60 8.06 -26.55
N HIS A 441 4.36 9.32 -26.94
CA HIS A 441 3.17 9.80 -27.67
C HIS A 441 1.86 9.61 -26.89
N SER A 442 1.90 9.67 -25.56
CA SER A 442 0.69 9.51 -24.76
C SER A 442 0.63 10.43 -23.55
N ALA A 443 -0.57 10.66 -23.03
CA ALA A 443 -0.90 11.42 -21.84
C ALA A 443 -1.63 10.49 -20.85
N ILE A 444 -1.57 10.82 -19.57
CA ILE A 444 -2.05 9.96 -18.49
C ILE A 444 -3.46 10.36 -18.08
N SER A 445 -4.32 9.36 -17.88
CA SER A 445 -5.61 9.45 -17.22
C SER A 445 -5.68 8.42 -16.11
N ILE A 446 -6.07 8.83 -14.90
CA ILE A 446 -6.26 7.94 -13.75
C ILE A 446 -7.77 7.88 -13.45
N GLN A 447 -8.40 6.72 -13.62
CA GLN A 447 -9.87 6.64 -13.55
C GLN A 447 -10.42 7.00 -12.17
N GLN A 448 -9.76 6.58 -11.09
CA GLN A 448 -10.17 6.91 -9.72
C GLN A 448 -10.16 8.43 -9.48
N VAL A 449 -9.14 9.13 -9.99
CA VAL A 449 -9.08 10.61 -9.91
C VAL A 449 -10.19 11.25 -10.75
N ASN A 450 -10.46 10.72 -11.95
CA ASN A 450 -11.54 11.23 -12.80
C ASN A 450 -12.92 11.09 -12.14
N ASN A 451 -13.16 9.96 -11.47
CA ASN A 451 -14.40 9.71 -10.75
C ASN A 451 -14.56 10.69 -9.59
N THR A 452 -13.49 10.90 -8.81
CA THR A 452 -13.47 11.84 -7.70
C THR A 452 -13.65 13.29 -8.13
N LEU A 453 -13.05 13.70 -9.25
CA LEU A 453 -13.15 15.08 -9.74
C LEU A 453 -14.40 15.33 -10.61
N GLU A 454 -15.15 14.28 -10.94
CA GLU A 454 -16.30 14.29 -11.86
C GLU A 454 -15.99 14.81 -13.28
N TYR A 455 -14.73 14.73 -13.73
CA TYR A 455 -14.33 15.04 -15.11
C TYR A 455 -13.10 14.24 -15.54
N TYR A 456 -12.92 14.10 -16.86
CA TYR A 456 -11.74 13.46 -17.45
C TYR A 456 -10.49 14.33 -17.26
N ASN A 457 -9.66 13.97 -16.29
CA ASN A 457 -8.41 14.64 -15.95
C ASN A 457 -7.23 14.02 -16.71
N ILE A 458 -7.02 14.45 -17.95
CA ILE A 458 -5.90 13.99 -18.80
C ILE A 458 -4.74 14.97 -18.64
N ARG A 459 -3.56 14.45 -18.29
CA ARG A 459 -2.40 15.25 -17.86
C ARG A 459 -1.08 14.65 -18.33
N LYS A 460 0.00 15.44 -18.23
CA LYS A 460 1.38 15.01 -18.51
C LYS A 460 1.54 14.37 -19.88
N CYS A 461 1.28 15.06 -20.98
CA CYS A 461 1.56 14.47 -22.29
C CYS A 461 3.07 14.29 -22.50
N TYR A 462 3.49 13.07 -22.83
CA TYR A 462 4.85 12.71 -23.21
C TYR A 462 4.89 12.35 -24.69
N ASP A 463 5.31 13.28 -25.53
CA ASP A 463 5.35 13.20 -26.99
C ASP A 463 6.76 13.53 -27.51
N ASN A 464 7.72 12.66 -27.17
CA ASN A 464 9.10 12.86 -27.56
C ASN A 464 9.40 12.27 -28.95
N ASN A 465 9.61 13.14 -29.92
CA ASN A 465 10.02 12.77 -31.29
C ASN A 465 11.54 12.58 -31.46
N ASN A 466 12.36 12.87 -30.44
CA ASN A 466 13.83 12.91 -30.52
C ASN A 466 14.53 11.64 -30.02
N LYS A 467 13.93 10.45 -30.23
CA LYS A 467 14.50 9.16 -29.78
C LYS A 467 15.77 8.70 -30.49
N GLY A 468 16.10 9.30 -31.64
CA GLY A 468 17.26 8.90 -32.45
C GLY A 468 18.39 9.91 -32.42
N PRO A 469 19.65 9.49 -32.65
CA PRO A 469 20.74 10.42 -32.93
C PRO A 469 20.39 11.41 -34.04
N ALA A 470 20.71 12.68 -33.80
CA ALA A 470 20.47 13.76 -34.75
C ALA A 470 21.49 13.77 -35.90
N SER A 471 22.67 13.21 -35.66
CA SER A 471 23.75 13.05 -36.64
C SER A 471 24.74 12.01 -36.16
N GLY A 472 25.77 11.73 -36.93
CA GLY A 472 26.87 10.88 -36.49
C GLY A 472 27.97 10.81 -37.52
N ARG A 473 28.94 9.93 -37.28
CA ARG A 473 29.96 9.61 -38.27
C ARG A 473 30.42 8.16 -38.16
N VAL A 474 30.82 7.62 -39.29
CA VAL A 474 31.44 6.30 -39.40
C VAL A 474 32.93 6.48 -39.71
N VAL A 475 33.77 6.06 -38.77
CA VAL A 475 35.23 6.10 -38.86
C VAL A 475 35.72 4.69 -39.21
N ARG A 476 36.22 4.48 -40.42
CA ARG A 476 36.86 3.22 -40.84
C ARG A 476 38.35 3.28 -40.55
N PHE A 477 38.90 2.30 -39.86
CA PHE A 477 40.34 2.13 -39.68
C PHE A 477 40.91 1.36 -40.87
N ASN A 478 41.66 2.05 -41.74
CA ASN A 478 42.02 1.55 -43.07
C ASN A 478 42.97 0.34 -43.01
N ASP A 479 43.71 0.17 -41.92
CA ASP A 479 44.63 -0.94 -41.66
C ASP A 479 44.12 -1.90 -40.57
N GLY A 480 42.87 -1.74 -40.11
CA GLY A 480 42.26 -2.59 -39.10
C GLY A 480 42.81 -2.39 -37.68
N VAL A 481 43.52 -1.30 -37.40
CA VAL A 481 44.08 -0.98 -36.09
C VAL A 481 43.62 0.40 -35.62
N PHE A 482 43.36 0.56 -34.32
CA PHE A 482 43.05 1.86 -33.73
C PHE A 482 44.23 2.83 -33.84
N ASN A 483 44.18 3.71 -34.84
CA ASN A 483 45.21 4.71 -35.12
C ASN A 483 44.61 5.88 -35.93
N ASN A 484 45.48 6.76 -36.45
CA ASN A 484 45.07 7.93 -37.25
C ASN A 484 44.87 7.64 -38.76
N ASN A 485 45.12 6.42 -39.22
CA ASN A 485 44.94 6.01 -40.60
C ASN A 485 43.47 5.63 -40.84
N VAL A 486 42.61 6.66 -40.87
CA VAL A 486 41.16 6.49 -40.92
C VAL A 486 40.52 7.15 -42.13
N SER A 487 39.36 6.64 -42.51
CA SER A 487 38.40 7.31 -43.41
C SER A 487 37.16 7.67 -42.61
N ILE A 488 36.72 8.93 -42.64
CA ILE A 488 35.56 9.43 -41.88
C ILE A 488 34.42 9.74 -42.84
N GLN A 489 33.21 9.27 -42.52
CA GLN A 489 31.98 9.62 -43.22
C GLN A 489 30.99 10.23 -42.23
N GLU A 490 30.72 11.52 -42.38
CA GLU A 490 29.63 12.18 -41.65
C GLU A 490 28.27 11.68 -42.15
N LYS A 491 27.32 11.50 -41.23
CA LYS A 491 25.97 10.99 -41.45
C LYS A 491 24.94 11.94 -40.84
N ASP A 492 23.87 12.21 -41.57
CA ASP A 492 22.70 12.91 -41.01
C ASP A 492 21.83 11.96 -40.17
N SER A 493 20.75 12.49 -39.57
CA SER A 493 19.84 11.71 -38.74
C SER A 493 19.23 10.51 -39.48
N LEU A 494 18.87 10.62 -40.76
CA LEU A 494 18.28 9.51 -41.50
C LEU A 494 19.31 8.42 -41.78
N GLU A 495 20.54 8.82 -42.12
CA GLU A 495 21.60 7.87 -42.44
C GLU A 495 22.18 7.17 -41.21
N ILE A 496 22.34 7.88 -40.08
CA ILE A 496 22.89 7.29 -38.85
C ILE A 496 21.91 6.33 -38.18
N ASN A 497 20.60 6.60 -38.30
CA ASN A 497 19.52 5.76 -37.77
C ASN A 497 19.07 4.66 -38.72
N ASN A 498 19.72 4.50 -39.87
CA ASN A 498 19.35 3.47 -40.84
C ASN A 498 19.60 2.06 -40.25
N GLU A 499 18.56 1.23 -40.15
CA GLU A 499 18.64 -0.14 -39.64
C GLU A 499 19.66 -1.02 -40.40
N HIS A 500 19.94 -0.68 -41.65
CA HIS A 500 20.90 -1.36 -42.51
C HIS A 500 22.28 -0.68 -42.56
N LEU A 501 22.55 0.33 -41.72
CA LEU A 501 23.84 1.02 -41.71
C LEU A 501 24.99 0.02 -41.57
N LYS A 502 24.96 -0.82 -40.53
CA LYS A 502 26.00 -1.81 -40.22
C LYS A 502 26.09 -2.92 -41.28
N SER A 503 24.95 -3.42 -41.77
CA SER A 503 24.91 -4.46 -42.79
C SER A 503 25.42 -3.97 -44.15
N ASN A 504 25.34 -2.66 -44.43
CA ASN A 504 25.87 -2.07 -45.66
C ASN A 504 27.36 -1.69 -45.61
N LEU A 505 28.01 -1.69 -44.43
CA LEU A 505 29.45 -1.42 -44.33
C LEU A 505 30.28 -2.53 -45.00
N ALA A 506 31.39 -2.18 -45.65
CA ALA A 506 32.33 -3.18 -46.15
C ALA A 506 33.05 -3.89 -44.98
N PRO A 507 33.64 -5.06 -45.18
CA PRO A 507 34.48 -5.71 -44.17
C PRO A 507 35.63 -4.80 -43.70
N GLY A 508 35.88 -4.78 -42.38
CA GLY A 508 36.85 -3.90 -41.73
C GLY A 508 36.51 -3.53 -40.28
N LEU A 509 37.40 -2.74 -39.65
CA LEU A 509 37.20 -2.17 -38.30
C LEU A 509 36.64 -0.75 -38.40
N TYR A 510 35.59 -0.47 -37.62
CA TYR A 510 34.88 0.80 -37.59
C TYR A 510 34.66 1.29 -36.16
N ALA A 511 34.66 2.61 -35.98
CA ALA A 511 33.98 3.29 -34.88
C ALA A 511 32.80 4.07 -35.46
N ILE A 512 31.62 3.90 -34.88
CA ILE A 512 30.39 4.62 -35.24
C ILE A 512 30.08 5.56 -34.10
N ASP A 513 30.23 6.85 -34.33
CA ASP A 513 29.87 7.89 -33.37
C ASP A 513 28.46 8.38 -33.71
N LYS A 514 27.56 8.36 -32.74
CA LYS A 514 26.20 8.87 -32.84
C LYS A 514 26.09 10.12 -31.96
N ASN A 515 25.71 11.25 -32.55
CA ASN A 515 25.56 12.50 -31.83
C ASN A 515 24.07 12.79 -31.60
N TYR A 516 23.72 13.10 -30.36
CA TYR A 516 22.35 13.41 -29.95
C TYR A 516 22.13 14.92 -29.77
N LEU A 517 20.86 15.33 -29.65
CA LEU A 517 20.50 16.75 -29.54
C LEU A 517 20.94 17.41 -28.23
N ASP A 518 21.12 16.63 -27.16
CA ASP A 518 21.69 17.08 -25.88
C ASP A 518 23.22 17.29 -25.94
N GLY A 519 23.86 16.93 -27.07
CA GLY A 519 25.30 16.99 -27.24
C GLY A 519 26.05 15.76 -26.73
N SER A 520 25.36 14.75 -26.22
CA SER A 520 25.97 13.46 -25.89
C SER A 520 26.38 12.71 -27.17
N VAL A 521 27.40 11.85 -27.02
CA VAL A 521 27.94 11.03 -28.11
C VAL A 521 28.03 9.59 -27.66
N GLU A 522 27.35 8.68 -28.36
CA GLU A 522 27.49 7.24 -28.20
C GLU A 522 28.49 6.74 -29.24
N GLN A 523 29.51 6.00 -28.81
CA GLN A 523 30.47 5.39 -29.71
C GLN A 523 30.34 3.87 -29.67
N GLU A 524 30.12 3.27 -30.84
CA GLU A 524 30.10 1.83 -31.02
C GLU A 524 31.31 1.37 -31.85
N ILE A 525 31.97 0.31 -31.39
CA ILE A 525 33.06 -0.32 -32.14
C ILE A 525 32.53 -1.56 -32.86
N LEU A 526 32.74 -1.62 -34.18
CA LEU A 526 32.32 -2.72 -35.02
C LEU A 526 33.51 -3.32 -35.78
N PHE A 527 33.76 -4.60 -35.60
CA PHE A 527 34.62 -5.38 -36.49
C PHE A 527 33.76 -6.27 -37.38
N LYS A 528 33.77 -5.99 -38.70
CA LYS A 528 32.98 -6.72 -39.69
C LYS A 528 33.87 -7.64 -40.50
N GLU A 529 33.60 -8.94 -40.39
CA GLU A 529 34.29 -9.98 -41.17
C GLU A 529 33.64 -10.15 -42.56
N ASN A 530 34.36 -10.79 -43.49
CA ASN A 530 33.76 -11.21 -44.76
C ASN A 530 32.79 -12.38 -44.45
N GLU A 531 31.51 -12.25 -44.81
CA GLU A 531 30.62 -13.41 -44.91
C GLU A 531 31.02 -14.36 -46.04
#